data_AF-A0A7Y1Y9M3-F1
#
_entry.id   AF-A0A7Y1Y9M3-F1
#
_cell.length_a   1.000
_cell.length_b   1.000
_cell.length_c   1.000
_cell.angle_alpha   90.00
_cell.angle_beta   90.00
_cell.angle_gamma   90.00
#
_symmetry.space_group_name_H-M   'P 1'
#
loop_
_entity.id
_entity.type
_entity.pdbx_description
1 polymer ?
#
loop_
_entity_poly.entity_id
_entity_poly.type
_entity_poly.pdbx_seq_one_letter_code
_entity_poly.pdbx_strand_id
1 'polypeptide(L)'
;LVVICAAYLEPEPALLVAFTTGLLTDLLGGSVIGLWAISMVVVAYITLRVRRRIDDGVIVVAAGLLALSVLGQAIFAIASTLFGQQVFADPGWYRQIVLPSLYNVVLAVALIPIVSKIMGGRQVRRLV
;
A
#
# COMPACT_ATOMS: atom_id res chain seq x y z
N LEU A 1 -2.79 2.12 4.14
CA LEU A 1 -3.83 1.19 4.65
C LEU A 1 -3.67 -0.22 4.06
N VAL A 2 -3.67 -0.38 2.73
CA VAL A 2 -3.50 -1.68 2.04
C VAL A 2 -2.30 -2.49 2.54
N VAL A 3 -1.13 -1.86 2.71
CA VAL A 3 0.08 -2.53 3.23
C VAL A 3 -0.13 -3.09 4.64
N ILE A 4 -0.79 -2.34 5.52
CA ILE A 4 -1.07 -2.78 6.90
C ILE A 4 -2.07 -3.94 6.88
N CYS A 5 -3.15 -3.82 6.11
CA CYS A 5 -4.13 -4.90 5.96
C CYS A 5 -3.46 -6.17 5.41
N ALA A 6 -2.65 -6.07 4.37
CA ALA A 6 -1.96 -7.21 3.78
C ALA A 6 -0.95 -7.88 4.73
N ALA A 7 -0.41 -7.15 5.71
CA ALA A 7 0.44 -7.72 6.75
C ALA A 7 -0.33 -8.68 7.67
N TYR A 8 -1.59 -8.38 8.00
CA TYR A 8 -2.40 -9.13 9.00
C TYR A 8 -3.46 -10.06 8.40
N LEU A 9 -3.84 -9.89 7.13
CA LEU A 9 -4.84 -10.70 6.45
C LEU A 9 -4.25 -11.93 5.75
N GLU A 10 -5.10 -12.92 5.46
CA GLU A 10 -4.74 -14.00 4.54
C GLU A 10 -4.54 -13.48 3.11
N PRO A 11 -3.81 -14.20 2.24
CA PRO A 11 -3.47 -13.72 0.90
C PRO A 11 -4.69 -13.31 0.06
N GLU A 12 -5.73 -14.14 0.02
CA GLU A 12 -6.94 -13.88 -0.75
C GLU A 12 -7.67 -12.59 -0.33
N PRO A 13 -8.07 -12.42 0.95
CA PRO A 13 -8.75 -11.20 1.37
C PRO A 13 -7.84 -9.97 1.33
N ALA A 14 -6.52 -10.11 1.52
CA ALA A 14 -5.57 -9.01 1.35
C ALA A 14 -5.56 -8.47 -0.08
N LEU A 15 -5.54 -9.35 -1.08
CA LEU A 15 -5.58 -8.97 -2.49
C LEU A 15 -6.94 -8.37 -2.88
N LEU A 16 -8.05 -8.90 -2.36
CA LEU A 16 -9.38 -8.34 -2.58
C LEU A 16 -9.50 -6.92 -2.01
N VAL A 17 -9.02 -6.68 -0.79
CA VAL A 17 -9.00 -5.34 -0.18
C VAL A 17 -8.15 -4.39 -1.01
N ALA A 18 -6.99 -4.83 -1.49
CA ALA A 18 -6.13 -4.02 -2.33
C ALA A 18 -6.81 -3.64 -3.66
N PHE A 19 -7.41 -4.61 -4.34
CA PHE A 19 -8.12 -4.41 -5.59
C PHE A 19 -9.32 -3.47 -5.41
N THR A 20 -10.18 -3.74 -4.44
CA THR A 20 -11.39 -2.94 -4.18
C THR A 20 -11.05 -1.51 -3.76
N THR A 21 -10.04 -1.33 -2.91
CA THR A 21 -9.57 0.01 -2.52
C THR A 21 -9.01 0.77 -3.73
N GLY A 22 -8.18 0.11 -4.55
CA GLY A 22 -7.63 0.74 -5.74
C GLY A 22 -8.70 1.05 -6.79
N LEU A 23 -9.67 0.16 -7.00
CA LEU A 23 -10.81 0.39 -7.88
C LEU A 23 -11.67 1.56 -7.43
N LEU A 24 -11.96 1.65 -6.13
CA LEU A 24 -12.68 2.81 -5.57
C LEU A 24 -11.87 4.10 -5.76
N THR A 25 -10.55 4.04 -5.60
CA THR A 25 -9.67 5.19 -5.83
C THR A 25 -9.70 5.62 -7.30
N ASP A 26 -9.70 4.67 -8.24
CA ASP A 26 -9.83 4.97 -9.66
C ASP A 26 -11.18 5.63 -9.98
N LEU A 27 -12.29 5.12 -9.42
CA LEU A 27 -13.63 5.66 -9.63
C LEU A 27 -13.81 7.07 -9.05
N LEU A 28 -13.17 7.37 -7.92
CA LEU A 28 -13.27 8.66 -7.24
C LEU A 28 -12.26 9.69 -7.77
N GLY A 29 -11.10 9.24 -8.24
CA GLY A 29 -9.96 10.09 -8.59
C GLY A 29 -9.96 10.62 -10.02
N GLY A 30 -10.88 10.17 -10.88
CA GLY A 30 -10.92 10.56 -12.29
C GLY A 30 -9.73 10.04 -13.11
N SER A 31 -8.98 9.06 -12.59
CA SER A 31 -7.91 8.38 -13.31
C SER A 31 -8.45 7.29 -14.24
N VAL A 32 -7.59 6.74 -15.09
CA VAL A 32 -7.94 5.56 -15.90
C VAL A 32 -8.36 4.43 -14.98
N ILE A 33 -9.55 3.86 -15.24
CA ILE A 33 -10.11 2.78 -14.42
C ILE A 33 -9.14 1.58 -14.42
N GLY A 34 -8.73 1.14 -13.23
CA GLY A 34 -7.90 -0.03 -13.01
C GLY A 34 -6.42 0.27 -12.71
N LEU A 35 -5.97 1.53 -12.81
CA LEU A 35 -4.57 1.89 -12.67
C LEU A 35 -4.12 1.86 -11.20
N TRP A 36 -4.91 2.46 -10.29
CA TRP A 36 -4.73 2.29 -8.85
C TRP A 36 -5.03 0.87 -8.41
N ALA A 37 -6.04 0.21 -8.99
CA ALA A 37 -6.37 -1.18 -8.67
C ALA A 37 -5.17 -2.11 -8.86
N ILE A 38 -4.53 -2.08 -10.03
CA ILE A 38 -3.35 -2.93 -10.32
C ILE A 38 -2.17 -2.54 -9.42
N SER A 39 -1.88 -1.24 -9.27
CA SER A 39 -0.78 -0.78 -8.42
C SER A 39 -0.93 -1.28 -6.97
N MET A 40 -2.12 -1.11 -6.39
CA MET A 40 -2.40 -1.55 -5.01
C MET A 40 -2.31 -3.07 -4.85
N VAL A 41 -2.77 -3.84 -5.84
CA VAL A 41 -2.66 -5.30 -5.85
C VAL A 41 -1.20 -5.74 -5.87
N VAL A 42 -0.36 -5.13 -6.70
CA VAL A 42 1.09 -5.44 -6.74
C VAL A 42 1.74 -5.12 -5.40
N VAL A 43 1.45 -3.96 -4.81
CA VAL A 43 1.96 -3.59 -3.49
C VAL A 43 1.53 -4.58 -2.41
N ALA A 44 0.25 -4.99 -2.40
CA ALA A 44 -0.26 -5.99 -1.47
C ALA A 44 0.41 -7.35 -1.66
N TYR A 45 0.62 -7.78 -2.90
CA TYR A 45 1.32 -9.01 -3.22
C TYR A 45 2.76 -9.02 -2.70
N ILE A 46 3.51 -7.94 -2.93
CA ILE A 46 4.88 -7.81 -2.42
C ILE A 46 4.88 -7.78 -0.90
N THR A 47 3.93 -7.07 -0.29
CA THR A 47 3.76 -7.03 1.17
C THR A 47 3.57 -8.43 1.74
N LEU A 48 2.70 -9.25 1.14
CA LEU A 48 2.48 -10.64 1.57
C LEU A 48 3.75 -11.52 1.49
N ARG A 49 4.67 -11.21 0.57
CA ARG A 49 5.95 -11.91 0.43
C ARG A 49 6.98 -11.46 1.48
N VAL A 50 6.96 -10.20 1.88
CA VAL A 50 7.95 -9.61 2.79
C VAL A 50 7.46 -9.55 4.25
N ARG A 51 6.16 -9.78 4.51
CA ARG A 51 5.53 -9.66 5.84
C ARG A 51 6.19 -10.47 6.96
N ARG A 52 6.92 -11.54 6.65
CA ARG A 52 7.67 -12.33 7.63
C ARG A 52 8.84 -11.56 8.27
N ARG A 53 9.20 -10.39 7.74
CA ARG A 53 10.24 -9.50 8.28
C ARG A 53 9.68 -8.30 9.06
N ILE A 54 8.36 -8.28 9.33
CA ILE A 54 7.71 -7.15 10.04
C ILE A 54 8.02 -7.14 11.55
N ASP A 55 8.57 -8.22 12.10
CA ASP A 55 9.00 -8.29 13.51
C ASP A 55 10.40 -7.71 13.76
N ASP A 56 11.12 -7.26 12.72
CA ASP A 56 12.53 -6.79 12.81
C ASP A 56 12.68 -5.35 13.40
N GLY A 57 11.64 -4.80 14.01
CA GLY A 57 11.64 -3.52 14.72
C GLY A 57 11.03 -2.33 13.97
N VAL A 58 10.64 -1.29 14.71
CA VAL A 58 9.83 -0.14 14.23
C VAL A 58 10.47 0.58 13.04
N ILE A 59 11.80 0.75 13.05
CA ILE A 59 12.54 1.44 11.98
C ILE A 59 12.48 0.62 10.67
N VAL A 60 12.62 -0.70 10.76
CA VAL A 60 12.57 -1.60 9.60
C VAL A 60 11.17 -1.61 8.99
N VAL A 61 10.14 -1.64 9.84
CA VAL A 61 8.73 -1.55 9.41
C VAL A 61 8.45 -0.21 8.72
N ALA A 62 8.90 0.91 9.32
CA ALA A 62 8.73 2.24 8.73
C ALA A 62 9.44 2.37 7.38
N ALA A 63 10.68 1.88 7.27
CA ALA A 63 11.43 1.86 6.01
C ALA A 63 10.74 0.99 4.95
N GLY A 64 10.25 -0.20 5.33
CA GLY A 64 9.49 -1.07 4.43
C GLY A 64 8.19 -0.44 3.93
N LEU A 65 7.45 0.23 4.81
CA LEU A 65 6.23 0.97 4.47
C LEU A 65 6.51 2.11 3.51
N LEU A 66 7.60 2.85 3.73
CA LEU A 66 8.03 3.93 2.84
C LEU A 66 8.38 3.37 1.47
N ALA A 67 9.22 2.33 1.42
CA ALA A 67 9.63 1.70 0.17
C ALA A 67 8.44 1.15 -0.63
N LEU A 68 7.50 0.46 0.03
CA LEU A 68 6.29 -0.05 -0.60
C LEU A 68 5.36 1.06 -1.09
N SER A 69 5.26 2.17 -0.35
CA SER A 69 4.46 3.32 -0.75
C SER A 69 5.05 4.00 -1.98
N VAL A 70 6.36 4.23 -1.98
CA VAL A 70 7.09 4.79 -3.14
C VAL A 70 6.95 3.86 -4.35
N LEU A 71 7.07 2.55 -4.15
CA LEU A 71 6.89 1.57 -5.21
C LEU A 71 5.50 1.62 -5.83
N GLY A 72 4.44 1.70 -5.00
CA GLY A 72 3.06 1.83 -5.50
C GLY A 72 2.86 3.12 -6.31
N GLN A 73 3.39 4.25 -5.81
CA GLN A 73 3.35 5.53 -6.52
C GLN A 73 4.14 5.46 -7.84
N ALA A 74 5.30 4.79 -7.85
CA ALA A 74 6.11 4.62 -9.04
C ALA A 74 5.42 3.74 -10.08
N ILE A 75 4.82 2.61 -9.68
CA ILE A 75 4.05 1.74 -10.58
C ILE A 75 2.88 2.51 -11.18
N PHE A 76 2.15 3.28 -10.35
CA PHE A 76 1.07 4.13 -10.83
C PHE A 76 1.58 5.17 -11.83
N ALA A 77 2.64 5.91 -11.50
CA ALA A 77 3.21 6.93 -12.36
C ALA A 77 3.68 6.35 -13.71
N ILE A 78 4.41 5.22 -13.69
CA ILE A 78 4.85 4.55 -14.91
C ILE A 78 3.65 4.08 -15.72
N ALA A 79 2.70 3.37 -15.11
CA ALA A 79 1.50 2.92 -15.82
C ALA A 79 0.73 4.11 -16.42
N SER A 80 0.58 5.21 -15.68
CA SER A 80 -0.13 6.41 -16.15
C SER A 80 0.54 7.03 -17.38
N THR A 81 1.86 7.02 -17.46
CA THR A 81 2.60 7.51 -18.64
C THR A 81 2.36 6.66 -19.88
N LEU A 82 2.14 5.35 -19.73
CA LEU A 82 1.78 4.47 -20.85
C LEU A 82 0.39 4.81 -21.41
N PHE A 83 -0.49 5.38 -20.60
CA PHE A 83 -1.81 5.88 -21.01
C PHE A 83 -1.79 7.37 -21.42
N GLY A 84 -0.60 7.96 -21.61
CA GLY A 84 -0.45 9.33 -22.08
C GLY A 84 -0.58 10.41 -21.00
N GLN A 85 -0.68 10.05 -19.72
CA GLN A 85 -0.64 11.03 -18.62
C GLN A 85 0.81 11.47 -18.37
N GLN A 86 1.09 12.77 -18.50
CA GLN A 86 2.44 13.31 -18.37
C GLN A 86 2.83 13.59 -16.90
N VAL A 87 2.82 12.56 -16.06
CA VAL A 87 3.12 12.70 -14.61
C VAL A 87 4.54 13.22 -14.34
N PHE A 88 5.51 12.90 -15.20
CA PHE A 88 6.90 13.34 -15.06
C PHE A 88 7.24 14.67 -15.75
N ALA A 89 6.31 15.26 -16.52
CA ALA A 89 6.57 16.52 -17.21
C ALA A 89 6.53 17.74 -16.26
N ASP A 90 5.89 17.58 -15.11
CA ASP A 90 5.74 18.63 -14.13
C ASP A 90 7.01 18.76 -13.26
N PRO A 91 7.63 19.96 -13.12
CA PRO A 91 8.85 20.14 -12.32
C PRO A 91 8.72 19.72 -10.84
N GLY A 92 7.49 19.54 -10.36
CA GLY A 92 7.15 19.10 -9.00
C GLY A 92 6.80 17.62 -8.85
N TRP A 93 7.02 16.76 -9.85
CA TRP A 93 6.61 15.34 -9.84
C TRP A 93 7.08 14.58 -8.57
N TYR A 94 8.28 14.89 -8.07
CA TYR A 94 8.83 14.28 -6.86
C TYR A 94 7.98 14.54 -5.62
N ARG A 95 7.32 15.71 -5.53
CA ARG A 95 6.43 16.03 -4.40
C ARG A 95 5.18 15.15 -4.42
N GLN A 96 4.69 14.80 -5.60
CA GLN A 96 3.53 13.92 -5.76
C GLN A 96 3.82 12.47 -5.36
N ILE A 97 5.09 12.06 -5.34
CA ILE A 97 5.49 10.70 -4.93
C ILE A 97 5.94 10.68 -3.45
N VAL A 98 6.80 11.63 -3.08
CA VAL A 98 7.44 11.64 -1.74
C VAL A 98 6.46 12.07 -0.67
N LEU A 99 5.65 13.12 -0.89
CA LEU A 99 4.73 13.61 0.14
C LEU A 99 3.69 12.55 0.52
N PRO A 100 2.96 11.91 -0.42
CA PRO A 100 2.00 10.88 -0.04
C PRO A 100 2.66 9.68 0.64
N SER A 101 3.88 9.32 0.23
CA SER A 101 4.63 8.24 0.87
C SER A 101 4.98 8.55 2.32
N LEU A 102 5.38 9.78 2.64
CA LEU A 102 5.62 10.22 4.01
C LEU A 102 4.32 10.25 4.83
N TYR A 103 3.23 10.78 4.28
CA TYR A 103 1.92 10.73 4.94
C TYR A 103 1.48 9.31 5.23
N ASN A 104 1.71 8.38 4.30
CA ASN A 104 1.38 6.97 4.49
C ASN A 104 2.16 6.33 5.63
N VAL A 105 3.43 6.67 5.82
CA VAL A 105 4.25 6.17 6.94
C VAL A 105 3.71 6.71 8.27
N VAL A 106 3.45 8.02 8.36
CA VAL A 106 2.90 8.64 9.57
C VAL A 106 1.55 8.02 9.93
N LEU A 107 0.64 7.91 8.96
CA LEU A 107 -0.64 7.24 9.13
C LEU A 107 -0.49 5.78 9.53
N ALA A 108 0.49 5.07 8.96
CA ALA A 108 0.69 3.67 9.27
C ALA A 108 1.16 3.46 10.71
N VAL A 109 2.12 4.26 11.19
CA VAL A 109 2.56 4.21 12.59
C VAL A 109 1.39 4.44 13.54
N ALA A 110 0.50 5.39 13.22
CA ALA A 110 -0.70 5.64 14.02
C ALA A 110 -1.75 4.50 13.94
N LEU A 111 -1.89 3.85 12.79
CA LEU A 111 -2.91 2.83 12.54
C LEU A 111 -2.49 1.42 12.97
N ILE A 112 -1.19 1.09 12.98
CA ILE A 112 -0.67 -0.21 13.41
C ILE A 112 -1.25 -0.67 14.77
N PRO A 113 -1.24 0.12 15.86
CA PRO A 113 -1.78 -0.34 17.15
C PRO A 113 -3.28 -0.60 17.11
N ILE A 114 -4.02 0.17 16.30
CA ILE A 114 -5.47 0.01 16.16
C ILE A 114 -5.77 -1.27 15.38
N VAL A 115 -5.10 -1.46 14.24
CA VAL A 115 -5.29 -2.62 13.37
C VAL A 115 -4.80 -3.89 14.07
N SER A 116 -3.69 -3.86 14.78
CA SER A 116 -3.20 -5.01 15.55
C SER A 116 -4.15 -5.37 16.70
N LYS A 117 -4.78 -4.40 17.36
CA LYS A 117 -5.80 -4.68 18.39
C LYS A 117 -7.05 -5.34 17.82
N ILE A 118 -7.48 -4.95 16.61
CA ILE A 118 -8.67 -5.49 15.95
C ILE A 118 -8.38 -6.85 15.30
N MET A 119 -7.23 -7.00 14.64
CA MET A 119 -6.88 -8.19 13.84
C MET A 119 -6.00 -9.20 14.58
N GLY A 120 -5.25 -8.78 15.60
CA GLY A 120 -4.36 -9.65 16.40
C GLY A 120 -5.09 -10.75 17.17
N GLY A 121 -6.39 -10.56 17.47
CA GLY A 121 -7.24 -11.61 18.04
C GLY A 121 -7.42 -12.84 17.13
N ARG A 122 -7.20 -12.73 15.81
CA ARG A 122 -7.30 -13.86 14.86
C ARG A 122 -6.03 -14.71 14.79
N GLN A 123 -4.86 -14.15 15.15
CA GLN A 123 -3.58 -14.85 15.03
C GLN A 123 -3.34 -15.83 16.21
N VAL A 124 -3.88 -15.51 17.40
CA VAL A 124 -3.82 -16.38 18.59
C VAL A 124 -4.72 -17.62 18.46
N ARG A 125 -5.81 -17.54 17.70
CA ARG A 125 -6.82 -18.62 17.62
C ARG A 125 -6.46 -19.79 16.68
N ARG A 126 -5.29 -19.75 16.03
CA ARG A 126 -4.75 -20.87 15.21
C ARG A 126 -3.58 -21.60 15.86
N LEU A 127 -3.18 -21.20 17.08
CA LEU A 127 -2.15 -21.87 17.87
C LEU A 127 -2.71 -22.59 19.10
N VAL A 128 -4.05 -22.69 19.22
CA VAL A 128 -4.76 -23.45 20.26
C VAL A 128 -5.65 -24.48 19.60
#